data_AF-A0A1X7PJA2-F1
#
_entry.id   AF-A0A1X7PJA2-F1
#
_cell.length_a   1.000
_cell.length_b   1.000
_cell.length_c   1.000
_cell.angle_alpha   90.00
_cell.angle_beta   90.00
_cell.angle_gamma   90.00
#
_symmetry.space_group_name_H-M   'P 1'
#
loop_
_entity.id
_entity.type
_entity.pdbx_description
1 polymer ?
#
loop_
_entity_poly.entity_id
_entity_poly.type
_entity_poly.pdbx_seq_one_letter_code
_entity_poly.pdbx_strand_id
1 'polypeptide(L)'
;MVVIPATDANLASDNRGRRMRIATVLSIMAFTLAACSPPVPDSGAGANDTALSSTGASVLPPTTPVAAASLDESGESLAAETAAVLGLEGAPATGEPLSAMAPDSATAAPVGLSDEQSFEAVSERESIESDAARIDANREQYTVIQPTELPPRPDGSGPSIVSYALATTNNPGQPLYRRTGIAAASRYERACARHGSPDRAQEAFLDAGGPERDRYGMDPDGDGFACTWDPRPFRAARDAAPADVDTYEDVETPGES
;
A
#
# COMPACT_ATOMS: atom_id res chain seq x y z
N MET A 1 -45.28 59.90 -69.16
CA MET A 1 -46.22 60.21 -68.06
C MET A 1 -45.56 59.69 -66.79
N VAL A 2 -44.56 60.39 -66.25
CA VAL A 2 -44.61 61.53 -65.31
C VAL A 2 -45.28 61.15 -63.97
N VAL A 3 -44.55 61.44 -62.89
CA VAL A 3 -44.95 61.72 -61.49
C VAL A 3 -44.80 60.57 -60.44
N ILE A 4 -43.79 60.75 -59.59
CA ILE A 4 -43.66 60.37 -58.16
C ILE A 4 -44.17 61.60 -57.34
N PRO A 5 -44.38 61.64 -55.99
CA PRO A 5 -45.00 60.77 -54.95
C PRO A 5 -46.11 61.52 -54.12
N ALA A 6 -46.70 60.88 -53.10
CA ALA A 6 -47.09 61.49 -51.80
C ALA A 6 -47.36 60.34 -50.77
N THR A 7 -46.69 60.19 -49.61
CA THR A 7 -46.81 60.92 -48.31
C THR A 7 -48.27 61.17 -47.89
N ASP A 8 -48.74 60.97 -46.66
CA ASP A 8 -48.17 60.69 -45.33
C ASP A 8 -49.33 60.31 -44.37
N ALA A 9 -49.00 59.93 -43.12
CA ALA A 9 -49.74 60.18 -41.87
C ALA A 9 -50.44 59.02 -41.10
N ASN A 10 -49.81 58.70 -39.96
CA ASN A 10 -50.34 58.70 -38.57
C ASN A 10 -51.37 57.64 -38.10
N LEU A 11 -50.93 56.77 -37.17
CA LEU A 11 -51.28 56.74 -35.73
C LEU A 11 -50.51 55.53 -35.11
N ALA A 12 -49.44 55.71 -34.32
CA ALA A 12 -49.45 56.01 -32.89
C ALA A 12 -50.30 55.04 -32.03
N SER A 13 -49.67 54.03 -31.42
CA SER A 13 -49.80 53.83 -29.97
C SER A 13 -48.61 53.04 -29.41
N ASP A 14 -47.82 53.77 -28.65
CA ASP A 14 -46.85 53.36 -27.65
C ASP A 14 -47.56 52.67 -26.47
N ASN A 15 -46.96 51.63 -25.89
CA ASN A 15 -47.16 51.37 -24.46
C ASN A 15 -45.89 50.78 -23.82
N ARG A 16 -44.97 51.69 -23.52
CA ARG A 16 -44.01 51.63 -22.42
C ARG A 16 -44.49 50.83 -21.20
N GLY A 17 -43.70 49.81 -20.86
CA GLY A 17 -42.99 49.76 -19.58
C GLY A 17 -43.80 49.54 -18.31
N ARG A 18 -43.59 48.38 -17.67
CA ARG A 18 -43.51 48.30 -16.20
C ARG A 18 -42.30 47.48 -15.77
N ARG A 19 -41.25 48.23 -15.44
CA ARG A 19 -40.25 47.85 -14.44
C ARG A 19 -41.01 47.64 -13.12
N MET A 20 -40.78 46.51 -12.45
CA MET A 20 -40.93 46.45 -11.00
C MET A 20 -39.64 45.85 -10.43
N ARG A 21 -38.89 46.71 -9.77
CA ARG A 21 -37.76 46.37 -8.91
C ARG A 21 -38.32 45.99 -7.52
N ILE A 22 -37.50 45.25 -6.77
CA ILE A 22 -37.49 45.15 -5.29
C ILE A 22 -38.43 44.09 -4.69
N ALA A 23 -37.85 42.98 -4.23
CA ALA A 23 -37.85 42.63 -2.80
C ALA A 23 -36.89 41.46 -2.54
N THR A 24 -35.77 41.80 -1.91
CA THR A 24 -34.89 40.95 -1.12
C THR A 24 -35.70 40.12 -0.12
N VAL A 25 -35.56 38.78 -0.13
CA VAL A 25 -35.75 37.95 1.06
C VAL A 25 -34.58 36.99 1.20
N LEU A 26 -33.76 37.35 2.16
CA LEU A 26 -32.74 36.57 2.84
C LEU A 26 -33.43 35.39 3.55
N SER A 27 -33.02 34.15 3.28
CA SER A 27 -33.25 33.03 4.21
C SER A 27 -32.02 32.14 4.21
N ILE A 28 -31.21 32.42 5.23
CA ILE A 28 -30.02 31.69 5.64
C ILE A 28 -30.51 30.38 6.25
N MET A 29 -30.25 29.25 5.59
CA MET A 29 -30.36 27.93 6.20
C MET A 29 -28.95 27.49 6.58
N ALA A 30 -28.55 27.79 7.82
CA ALA A 30 -27.31 27.33 8.41
C ALA A 30 -27.48 25.86 8.82
N PHE A 31 -26.97 24.94 8.01
CA PHE A 31 -26.81 23.54 8.39
C PHE A 31 -25.39 23.38 8.94
N THR A 32 -25.24 23.41 10.26
CA THR A 32 -23.99 23.11 10.95
C THR A 32 -23.85 21.58 11.06
N LEU A 33 -23.13 20.96 10.12
CA LEU A 33 -22.60 19.61 10.34
C LEU A 33 -21.38 19.73 11.27
N ALA A 34 -21.58 19.38 12.53
CA ALA A 34 -20.47 19.08 13.43
C ALA A 34 -19.90 17.71 13.04
N ALA A 35 -18.79 17.70 12.30
CA ALA A 35 -18.00 16.51 12.09
C ALA A 35 -17.12 16.27 13.33
N CYS A 36 -17.43 15.25 14.12
CA CYS A 36 -16.49 14.69 15.08
C CYS A 36 -15.48 13.83 14.31
N SER A 37 -14.26 14.31 14.16
CA SER A 37 -13.10 13.48 13.80
C SER A 37 -12.34 13.14 15.08
N PRO A 38 -12.13 11.86 15.43
CA PRO A 38 -11.20 11.52 16.52
C PRO A 38 -9.77 11.90 16.10
N PRO A 39 -8.92 12.38 17.03
CA PRO A 39 -7.51 12.62 16.73
C PRO A 39 -6.78 11.29 16.50
N VAL A 40 -6.07 11.19 15.38
CA VAL A 40 -5.13 10.10 15.09
C VAL A 40 -3.85 10.36 15.90
N PRO A 41 -3.30 9.39 16.65
CA PRO A 41 -2.07 9.60 17.40
C PRO A 41 -0.87 9.79 16.47
N ASP A 42 -0.14 10.88 16.71
CA ASP A 42 1.13 11.23 16.07
C ASP A 42 2.21 10.25 16.54
N SER A 43 2.65 9.33 15.67
CA SER A 43 3.76 8.40 15.94
C SER A 43 5.10 8.93 15.38
N GLY A 44 5.21 10.22 15.10
CA GLY A 44 6.40 10.84 14.50
C GLY A 44 7.29 11.65 15.43
N ALA A 45 6.95 11.79 16.72
CA ALA A 45 7.74 12.61 17.64
C ALA A 45 8.95 11.85 18.20
N GLY A 46 10.06 11.83 17.46
CA GLY A 46 11.35 11.41 18.01
C GLY A 46 12.41 10.93 17.02
N ALA A 47 12.71 11.69 15.96
CA ALA A 47 13.97 11.51 15.23
C ALA A 47 14.51 12.89 14.83
N ASN A 48 15.12 13.56 15.80
CA ASN A 48 15.94 14.74 15.56
C ASN A 48 17.34 14.30 15.14
N ASP A 49 17.51 14.11 13.84
CA ASP A 49 18.79 13.87 13.19
C ASP A 49 19.61 15.16 13.18
N THR A 50 20.30 15.45 14.29
CA THR A 50 21.27 16.53 14.36
C THR A 50 22.66 15.95 14.59
N ALA A 51 23.40 15.83 13.49
CA ALA A 51 24.84 16.01 13.40
C ALA A 51 25.73 15.29 14.43
N LEU A 52 26.22 14.11 14.06
CA LEU A 52 27.57 13.69 14.47
C LEU A 52 28.45 13.58 13.23
N SER A 53 29.06 14.71 12.86
CA SER A 53 30.24 14.71 12.01
C SER A 53 31.45 14.25 12.83
N SER A 54 32.07 13.17 12.35
CA SER A 54 33.52 13.03 12.23
C SER A 54 34.38 13.31 13.47
N THR A 55 34.67 12.24 14.22
CA THR A 55 36.04 11.97 14.67
C THR A 55 36.18 10.47 14.95
N GLY A 56 37.15 9.84 14.29
CA GLY A 56 37.42 8.42 14.47
C GLY A 56 37.93 8.08 15.86
N ALA A 57 37.60 6.88 16.31
CA ALA A 57 38.50 5.97 17.00
C ALA A 57 37.75 4.66 17.27
N SER A 58 38.37 3.57 16.86
CA SER A 58 38.07 2.23 17.32
C SER A 58 38.07 2.17 18.84
N VAL A 59 36.93 1.82 19.47
CA VAL A 59 36.88 1.16 20.78
C VAL A 59 35.62 0.28 20.81
N LEU A 60 35.76 -0.99 20.42
CA LEU A 60 34.86 -2.04 20.89
C LEU A 60 35.12 -2.21 22.41
N PRO A 61 34.09 -2.30 23.26
CA PRO A 61 34.31 -2.67 24.67
C PRO A 61 34.89 -4.10 24.73
N PRO A 62 35.88 -4.38 25.58
CA PRO A 62 36.39 -5.73 25.71
C PRO A 62 35.31 -6.66 26.27
N THR A 63 35.18 -7.83 25.67
CA THR A 63 34.36 -8.93 26.20
C THR A 63 34.96 -9.40 27.53
N THR A 64 34.27 -9.16 28.63
CA THR A 64 34.60 -9.76 29.92
C THR A 64 34.26 -11.26 29.87
N PRO A 65 35.18 -12.18 30.20
CA PRO A 65 34.82 -13.59 30.34
C PRO A 65 33.92 -13.75 31.57
N VAL A 66 32.78 -14.41 31.40
CA VAL A 66 31.91 -14.82 32.51
C VAL A 66 32.63 -15.94 33.24
N ALA A 67 33.11 -15.66 34.44
CA ALA A 67 33.62 -16.71 35.33
C ALA A 67 32.42 -17.53 35.83
N ALA A 68 32.46 -18.84 35.63
CA ALA A 68 31.56 -19.76 36.31
C ALA A 68 31.89 -19.72 37.81
N ALA A 69 31.14 -18.92 38.56
CA ALA A 69 31.17 -18.98 40.01
C ALA A 69 30.48 -20.28 40.44
N SER A 70 31.17 -21.09 41.24
CA SER A 70 30.56 -22.20 41.96
C SER A 70 29.44 -21.66 42.85
N LEU A 71 28.26 -22.29 42.75
CA LEU A 71 27.14 -22.02 43.64
C LEU A 71 27.57 -22.38 45.06
N ASP A 72 27.93 -21.38 45.85
CA ASP A 72 28.14 -21.54 47.28
C ASP A 72 27.19 -20.61 48.05
N GLU A 73 26.62 -21.17 49.12
CA GLU A 73 25.71 -20.66 50.17
C GLU A 73 24.44 -19.89 49.74
N SER A 74 24.45 -19.19 48.62
CA SER A 74 23.37 -18.35 48.09
C SER A 74 22.26 -19.13 47.37
N GLY A 75 22.54 -20.35 46.89
CA GLY A 75 21.52 -21.25 46.36
C GLY A 75 20.65 -21.86 47.48
N GLU A 76 21.25 -22.09 48.65
CA GLU A 76 20.57 -22.73 49.79
C GLU A 76 19.65 -21.73 50.52
N SER A 77 20.05 -20.45 50.59
CA SER A 77 19.17 -19.39 51.09
C SER A 77 17.97 -19.14 50.18
N LEU A 78 18.16 -19.19 48.86
CA LEU A 78 17.07 -19.05 47.88
C LEU A 78 16.11 -20.24 47.93
N ALA A 79 16.64 -21.46 48.14
CA ALA A 79 15.82 -22.66 48.32
C ALA A 79 15.02 -22.63 49.62
N ALA A 80 15.61 -22.16 50.73
CA ALA A 80 14.94 -22.00 52.01
C ALA A 80 13.83 -20.92 51.95
N GLU A 81 14.10 -19.78 51.31
CA GLU A 81 13.12 -18.72 51.12
C GLU A 81 11.96 -19.17 50.22
N THR A 82 12.27 -19.94 49.16
CA THR A 82 11.24 -20.54 48.29
C THR A 82 10.39 -21.57 49.04
N ALA A 83 10.99 -22.39 49.91
CA ALA A 83 10.27 -23.37 50.72
C ALA A 83 9.34 -22.72 51.77
N ALA A 84 9.77 -21.59 52.34
CA ALA A 84 8.96 -20.78 53.27
C ALA A 84 7.76 -20.14 52.56
N VAL A 85 7.96 -19.61 51.34
CA VAL A 85 6.87 -19.02 50.51
C VAL A 85 5.87 -20.09 50.07
N LEU A 86 6.33 -21.32 49.80
CA LEU A 86 5.48 -22.45 49.40
C LEU A 86 4.86 -23.20 50.59
N GLY A 87 5.16 -22.79 51.83
CA GLY A 87 4.55 -23.35 53.04
C GLY A 87 4.93 -24.80 53.35
N LEU A 88 6.11 -25.26 52.95
CA LEU A 88 6.60 -26.63 53.19
C LEU A 88 7.26 -26.83 54.58
N GLU A 89 7.17 -25.86 55.48
CA GLU A 89 7.71 -26.00 56.85
C GLU A 89 6.72 -26.75 57.75
N GLY A 90 6.92 -28.06 57.90
CA GLY A 90 6.23 -28.85 58.92
C GLY A 90 5.98 -30.31 58.58
N ALA A 91 7.03 -31.12 58.45
CA ALA A 91 6.88 -32.57 58.46
C ALA A 91 7.31 -33.14 59.84
N PRO A 92 6.38 -33.50 60.74
CA PRO A 92 6.66 -34.55 61.70
C PRO A 92 6.61 -35.90 60.98
N ALA A 93 7.74 -36.60 60.97
CA ALA A 93 7.81 -38.00 60.63
C ALA A 93 7.16 -38.84 61.75
N THR A 94 5.98 -39.43 61.51
CA THR A 94 5.52 -40.67 62.15
C THR A 94 4.28 -41.27 61.47
N GLY A 95 4.44 -42.44 60.86
CA GLY A 95 3.39 -43.47 60.74
C GLY A 95 2.49 -43.47 59.50
N GLU A 96 2.87 -44.27 58.50
CA GLU A 96 2.06 -44.96 57.46
C GLU A 96 0.78 -44.29 56.87
N PRO A 97 0.70 -44.22 55.54
CA PRO A 97 0.27 -45.40 54.78
C PRO A 97 1.16 -45.65 53.56
N LEU A 98 2.30 -46.32 53.75
CA LEU A 98 3.16 -46.72 52.63
C LEU A 98 2.68 -48.01 51.97
N SER A 99 1.60 -48.62 52.48
CA SER A 99 1.02 -49.86 51.95
C SER A 99 -0.07 -49.64 50.89
N ALA A 100 -0.41 -48.39 50.53
CA ALA A 100 -1.37 -48.08 49.45
C ALA A 100 -0.70 -47.72 48.11
N MET A 101 0.63 -47.61 48.07
CA MET A 101 1.43 -47.39 46.86
C MET A 101 2.25 -48.62 46.50
N ALA A 102 1.65 -49.82 46.65
CA ALA A 102 2.18 -50.99 45.97
C ALA A 102 2.24 -50.64 44.47
N PRO A 103 3.41 -50.74 43.81
CA PRO A 103 3.47 -50.56 42.38
C PRO A 103 2.73 -51.77 41.79
N ASP A 104 1.44 -51.61 41.52
CA ASP A 104 0.86 -52.32 40.40
C ASP A 104 1.77 -52.01 39.22
N SER A 105 2.03 -53.02 38.40
CA SER A 105 2.92 -52.92 37.26
C SER A 105 2.26 -52.06 36.18
N ALA A 106 2.05 -50.78 36.47
CA ALA A 106 2.03 -49.73 35.48
C ALA A 106 3.46 -49.69 34.95
N THR A 107 3.67 -50.48 33.90
CA THR A 107 4.61 -50.15 32.85
C THR A 107 4.56 -48.64 32.74
N ALA A 108 5.61 -47.98 33.21
CA ALA A 108 5.82 -46.57 32.94
C ALA A 108 5.95 -46.53 31.41
N ALA A 109 4.82 -46.40 30.73
CA ALA A 109 4.78 -45.96 29.36
C ALA A 109 5.60 -44.68 29.42
N PRO A 110 6.75 -44.61 28.73
CA PRO A 110 7.55 -43.41 28.80
C PRO A 110 6.62 -42.28 28.36
N VAL A 111 6.34 -41.35 29.26
CA VAL A 111 6.01 -39.97 28.92
C VAL A 111 7.31 -39.36 28.36
N GLY A 112 7.76 -39.97 27.27
CA GLY A 112 8.98 -39.67 26.57
C GLY A 112 8.60 -38.80 25.39
N LEU A 113 9.37 -37.74 25.22
CA LEU A 113 9.47 -36.93 24.02
C LEU A 113 9.23 -37.81 22.78
N SER A 114 8.39 -37.33 21.89
CA SER A 114 8.08 -37.98 20.63
C SER A 114 9.37 -38.41 19.90
N ASP A 115 9.38 -39.59 19.30
CA ASP A 115 10.58 -40.27 18.82
C ASP A 115 11.09 -39.79 17.45
N GLU A 116 10.55 -38.68 16.94
CA GLU A 116 10.93 -38.06 15.66
C GLU A 116 12.35 -37.49 15.66
N GLN A 117 12.95 -37.29 16.84
CA GLN A 117 14.36 -36.90 16.99
C GLN A 117 15.31 -38.10 17.23
N SER A 118 14.80 -39.34 17.25
CA SER A 118 15.62 -40.55 17.43
C SER A 118 16.04 -41.15 16.08
N PHE A 119 17.34 -41.14 15.79
CA PHE A 119 17.89 -41.70 14.54
C PHE A 119 17.60 -43.18 14.34
N GLU A 120 17.54 -43.97 15.43
CA GLU A 120 17.20 -45.40 15.37
C GLU A 120 15.72 -45.61 15.02
N ALA A 121 14.84 -44.80 15.62
CA ALA A 121 13.40 -44.94 15.42
C ALA A 121 12.96 -44.46 14.02
N VAL A 122 13.66 -43.47 13.47
CA VAL A 122 13.44 -42.98 12.10
C VAL A 122 14.03 -43.95 11.07
N SER A 123 15.22 -44.51 11.29
CA SER A 123 15.85 -45.46 10.35
C SER A 123 15.08 -46.79 10.23
N GLU A 124 14.35 -47.20 11.27
CA GLU A 124 13.44 -48.35 11.20
C GLU A 124 12.17 -48.08 10.37
N ARG A 125 11.74 -46.83 10.23
CA ARG A 125 10.45 -46.46 9.59
C ARG A 125 10.60 -45.86 8.21
N GLU A 126 11.63 -45.07 8.00
CA GLU A 126 11.92 -44.40 6.74
C GLU A 126 13.09 -45.10 6.04
N SER A 127 12.81 -45.69 4.88
CA SER A 127 13.84 -46.30 4.02
C SER A 127 14.19 -45.39 2.84
N ILE A 128 15.34 -45.63 2.24
CA ILE A 128 15.80 -44.92 1.03
C ILE A 128 14.79 -45.07 -0.10
N GLU A 129 14.16 -46.24 -0.22
CA GLU A 129 13.15 -46.55 -1.23
C GLU A 129 11.85 -45.77 -0.99
N SER A 130 11.42 -45.63 0.28
CA SER A 130 10.25 -44.83 0.66
C SER A 130 10.46 -43.36 0.29
N ASP A 131 11.66 -42.82 0.60
CA ASP A 131 12.00 -41.44 0.29
C ASP A 131 12.11 -41.21 -1.22
N ALA A 132 12.75 -42.12 -1.96
CA ALA A 132 12.80 -42.05 -3.41
C ALA A 132 11.40 -42.02 -4.04
N ALA A 133 10.48 -42.87 -3.57
CA ALA A 133 9.11 -42.90 -4.05
C ALA A 133 8.35 -41.59 -3.76
N ARG A 134 8.59 -40.95 -2.62
CA ARG A 134 8.00 -39.66 -2.27
C ARG A 134 8.55 -38.52 -3.13
N ILE A 135 9.85 -38.52 -3.41
CA ILE A 135 10.46 -37.54 -4.32
C ILE A 135 9.94 -37.74 -5.74
N ASP A 136 9.78 -38.99 -6.19
CA ASP A 136 9.19 -39.31 -7.49
C ASP A 136 7.75 -38.80 -7.58
N ALA A 137 6.92 -39.07 -6.57
CA ALA A 137 5.56 -38.55 -6.49
C ALA A 137 5.50 -37.01 -6.48
N ASN A 138 6.43 -36.34 -5.78
CA ASN A 138 6.52 -34.89 -5.78
C ASN A 138 6.95 -34.34 -7.16
N ARG A 139 7.88 -35.02 -7.84
CA ARG A 139 8.30 -34.66 -9.21
C ARG A 139 7.17 -34.83 -10.22
N GLU A 140 6.31 -35.84 -10.05
CA GLU A 140 5.12 -36.03 -10.89
C GLU A 140 4.07 -34.91 -10.71
N GLN A 141 4.04 -34.26 -9.55
CA GLN A 141 3.13 -33.15 -9.26
C GLN A 141 3.71 -31.77 -9.60
N TYR A 142 5.03 -31.67 -9.77
CA TYR A 142 5.70 -30.42 -10.07
C TYR A 142 5.45 -29.97 -11.51
N THR A 143 4.95 -28.75 -11.69
CA THR A 143 4.77 -28.12 -13.01
C THR A 143 5.46 -26.77 -13.04
N VAL A 144 6.43 -26.60 -13.93
CA VAL A 144 7.04 -25.30 -14.23
C VAL A 144 6.17 -24.58 -15.25
N ILE A 145 5.65 -23.40 -14.88
CA ILE A 145 4.94 -22.53 -15.82
C ILE A 145 5.97 -21.56 -16.41
N GLN A 146 6.26 -21.72 -17.70
CA GLN A 146 7.14 -20.80 -18.39
C GLN A 146 6.48 -19.42 -18.54
N PRO A 147 7.21 -18.32 -18.34
CA PRO A 147 6.72 -16.99 -18.65
C PRO A 147 6.23 -16.94 -20.10
N THR A 148 4.97 -16.57 -20.28
CA THR A 148 4.39 -16.34 -21.61
C THR A 148 4.22 -14.84 -21.78
N GLU A 149 4.47 -14.34 -22.99
CA GLU A 149 4.22 -12.93 -23.32
C GLU A 149 2.77 -12.56 -23.02
N LEU A 150 2.59 -11.40 -22.39
CA LEU A 150 1.25 -10.86 -22.16
C LEU A 150 0.58 -10.60 -23.51
N PRO A 151 -0.69 -11.02 -23.70
CA PRO A 151 -1.39 -10.74 -24.94
C PRO A 151 -1.46 -9.23 -25.19
N PRO A 152 -1.34 -8.78 -26.45
CA PRO A 152 -1.51 -7.37 -26.77
C PRO A 152 -2.90 -6.91 -26.35
N ARG A 153 -3.01 -5.66 -25.90
CA ARG A 153 -4.30 -5.08 -25.49
C ARG A 153 -5.29 -5.17 -26.67
N PRO A 154 -6.53 -5.64 -26.45
CA PRO A 154 -7.53 -5.72 -27.50
C PRO A 154 -7.80 -4.34 -28.10
N ASP A 155 -7.97 -4.29 -29.42
CA ASP A 155 -8.33 -3.06 -30.13
C ASP A 155 -9.64 -2.48 -29.56
N GLY A 156 -9.64 -1.17 -29.25
CA GLY A 156 -10.84 -0.45 -28.83
C GLY A 156 -10.94 -0.05 -27.35
N SER A 157 -9.93 -0.29 -26.50
CA SER A 157 -9.91 0.20 -25.10
C SER A 157 -9.70 1.73 -24.93
N GLY A 158 -9.88 2.52 -25.98
CA GLY A 158 -9.64 3.97 -25.96
C GLY A 158 -8.15 4.35 -25.90
N PRO A 159 -7.83 5.65 -25.96
CA PRO A 159 -6.46 6.14 -25.84
C PRO A 159 -5.86 5.78 -24.48
N SER A 160 -4.63 5.25 -24.45
CA SER A 160 -3.98 4.93 -23.18
C SER A 160 -3.18 6.12 -22.65
N ILE A 161 -3.49 6.54 -21.43
CA ILE A 161 -2.73 7.59 -20.72
C ILE A 161 -1.28 7.18 -20.46
N VAL A 162 -1.03 5.88 -20.25
CA VAL A 162 0.33 5.35 -20.05
C VAL A 162 1.13 5.50 -21.34
N SER A 163 0.59 5.07 -22.48
CA SER A 163 1.30 5.24 -23.76
C SER A 163 1.56 6.72 -24.06
N TYR A 164 0.61 7.60 -23.72
CA TYR A 164 0.78 9.04 -23.90
C TYR A 164 1.85 9.62 -22.96
N ALA A 165 1.89 9.19 -21.69
CA ALA A 165 2.91 9.59 -20.73
C ALA A 165 4.33 9.21 -21.19
N LEU A 166 4.47 8.03 -21.80
CA LEU A 166 5.75 7.50 -22.29
C LEU A 166 6.17 8.10 -23.63
N ALA A 167 5.22 8.49 -24.49
CA ALA A 167 5.49 9.14 -25.77
C ALA A 167 5.88 10.62 -25.65
N THR A 168 5.44 11.28 -24.57
CA THR A 168 5.72 12.70 -24.31
C THR A 168 6.98 12.88 -23.48
N THR A 169 7.71 13.96 -23.71
CA THR A 169 8.97 14.28 -23.01
C THR A 169 8.95 15.60 -22.26
N ASN A 170 7.97 16.46 -22.53
CA ASN A 170 7.81 17.73 -21.85
C ASN A 170 7.38 17.55 -20.39
N ASN A 171 7.73 18.52 -19.56
CA ASN A 171 7.29 18.61 -18.17
C ASN A 171 5.92 19.29 -18.08
N PRO A 172 5.13 19.01 -17.02
CA PRO A 172 3.93 19.78 -16.71
C PRO A 172 4.19 21.29 -16.69
N GLY A 173 3.28 22.05 -17.29
CA GLY A 173 3.35 23.49 -17.49
C GLY A 173 4.26 23.95 -18.63
N GLN A 174 4.89 23.05 -19.40
CA GLN A 174 5.66 23.43 -20.59
C GLN A 174 4.75 23.50 -21.82
N PRO A 175 4.44 24.70 -22.35
CA PRO A 175 3.48 24.86 -23.44
C PRO A 175 4.04 24.30 -24.75
N LEU A 176 3.36 23.30 -25.31
CA LEU A 176 3.62 22.73 -26.64
C LEU A 176 2.57 23.18 -27.66
N TYR A 177 1.34 23.39 -27.21
CA TYR A 177 0.18 23.70 -28.02
C TYR A 177 -0.28 25.13 -27.73
N ARG A 178 -0.50 25.93 -28.78
CA ARG A 178 -0.98 27.30 -28.59
C ARG A 178 -2.43 27.29 -28.14
N ARG A 179 -2.70 27.84 -26.96
CA ARG A 179 -4.04 28.06 -26.44
C ARG A 179 -4.36 29.54 -26.42
N THR A 180 -5.43 29.91 -27.11
CA THR A 180 -5.99 31.26 -27.06
C THR A 180 -7.49 31.10 -26.88
N GLY A 181 -8.05 31.70 -25.83
CA GLY A 181 -9.44 31.49 -25.49
C GLY A 181 -9.95 32.49 -24.47
N ILE A 182 -11.13 33.04 -24.71
CA ILE A 182 -11.84 33.87 -23.75
C ILE A 182 -12.36 32.96 -22.63
N ALA A 183 -12.14 33.36 -21.39
CA ALA A 183 -12.60 32.67 -20.20
C ALA A 183 -12.04 31.23 -20.02
N ALA A 184 -10.77 31.02 -20.40
CA ALA A 184 -10.07 29.73 -20.29
C ALA A 184 -10.16 29.12 -18.88
N ALA A 185 -9.90 29.91 -17.83
CA ALA A 185 -10.00 29.45 -16.44
C ALA A 185 -11.40 28.89 -16.09
N SER A 186 -12.46 29.62 -16.43
CA SER A 186 -13.84 29.17 -16.17
C SER A 186 -14.26 27.92 -16.98
N ARG A 187 -13.61 27.67 -18.13
CA ARG A 187 -13.85 26.47 -18.95
C ARG A 187 -13.12 25.29 -18.33
N TYR A 188 -11.86 25.49 -18.00
CA TYR A 188 -11.02 24.53 -17.28
C TYR A 188 -11.69 24.04 -16.00
N GLU A 189 -12.09 24.94 -15.11
CA GLU A 189 -12.74 24.58 -13.84
C GLU A 189 -13.99 23.70 -14.06
N ARG A 190 -14.86 24.07 -15.01
CA ARG A 190 -16.09 23.32 -15.32
C ARG A 190 -15.84 22.01 -16.06
N ALA A 191 -14.75 21.91 -16.82
CA ALA A 191 -14.39 20.68 -17.52
C ALA A 191 -13.78 19.69 -16.55
N CYS A 192 -12.79 20.12 -15.76
CA CYS A 192 -12.09 19.28 -14.79
C CYS A 192 -12.99 18.80 -13.65
N ALA A 193 -13.94 19.63 -13.18
CA ALA A 193 -14.90 19.22 -12.15
C ALA A 193 -15.82 18.04 -12.54
N ARG A 194 -15.84 17.63 -13.82
CA ARG A 194 -16.65 16.49 -14.30
C ARG A 194 -15.98 15.14 -14.07
N HIS A 195 -14.68 15.12 -13.79
CA HIS A 195 -13.90 13.90 -13.69
C HIS A 195 -13.51 13.64 -12.23
N GLY A 196 -13.67 12.37 -11.80
CA GLY A 196 -13.36 11.96 -10.42
C GLY A 196 -11.86 11.79 -10.13
N SER A 197 -11.00 11.82 -11.15
CA SER A 197 -9.55 11.78 -11.00
C SER A 197 -8.84 12.46 -12.19
N PRO A 198 -7.58 12.88 -12.03
CA PRO A 198 -6.77 13.43 -13.13
C PRO A 198 -6.58 12.43 -14.28
N ASP A 199 -6.38 11.15 -13.97
CA ASP A 199 -6.24 10.09 -14.98
C ASP A 199 -7.48 9.98 -15.88
N ARG A 200 -8.67 10.02 -15.28
CA ARG A 200 -9.94 10.00 -16.03
C ARG A 200 -10.15 11.26 -16.86
N ALA A 201 -9.64 12.40 -16.39
CA ALA A 201 -9.67 13.64 -17.16
C ALA A 201 -8.74 13.55 -18.38
N GLN A 202 -7.53 13.01 -18.21
CA GLN A 202 -6.60 12.80 -19.30
C GLN A 202 -7.13 11.79 -20.34
N GLU A 203 -7.72 10.68 -19.91
CA GLU A 203 -8.37 9.73 -20.83
C GLU A 203 -9.44 10.42 -21.67
N ALA A 204 -10.35 11.16 -21.03
CA ALA A 204 -11.42 11.88 -21.72
C ALA A 204 -10.91 12.99 -22.64
N PHE A 205 -9.82 13.66 -22.24
CA PHE A 205 -9.14 14.65 -23.06
C PHE A 205 -8.58 14.03 -24.34
N LEU A 206 -7.86 12.91 -24.23
CA LEU A 206 -7.31 12.18 -25.37
C LEU A 206 -8.44 11.66 -26.29
N ASP A 207 -9.54 11.16 -25.71
CA ASP A 207 -10.71 10.70 -26.46
C ASP A 207 -11.42 11.83 -27.23
N ALA A 208 -11.45 13.04 -26.65
CA ALA A 208 -12.05 14.22 -27.28
C ALA A 208 -11.24 14.80 -28.47
N GLY A 209 -10.01 14.32 -28.66
CA GLY A 209 -9.05 14.78 -29.67
C GLY A 209 -7.73 15.28 -29.10
N GLY A 210 -7.53 15.15 -27.80
CA GLY A 210 -6.25 15.38 -27.13
C GLY A 210 -5.71 16.81 -27.30
N PRO A 211 -4.38 16.96 -27.25
CA PRO A 211 -3.76 18.27 -27.24
C PRO A 211 -3.83 18.99 -28.59
N GLU A 212 -3.98 18.27 -29.70
CA GLU A 212 -4.23 18.87 -31.01
C GLU A 212 -5.59 19.59 -31.03
N ARG A 213 -6.58 19.08 -30.31
CA ARG A 213 -7.94 19.63 -30.31
C ARG A 213 -8.62 19.55 -28.95
N ASP A 214 -8.24 20.47 -28.07
CA ASP A 214 -8.88 20.70 -26.78
C ASP A 214 -10.27 21.36 -26.95
N ARG A 215 -11.30 20.55 -27.22
CA ARG A 215 -12.69 21.01 -27.41
C ARG A 215 -13.31 21.56 -26.13
N TYR A 216 -12.88 21.07 -24.98
CA TYR A 216 -13.53 21.34 -23.69
C TYR A 216 -12.81 22.39 -22.86
N GLY A 217 -11.57 22.76 -23.23
CA GLY A 217 -10.74 23.69 -22.48
C GLY A 217 -10.13 23.02 -21.25
N MET A 218 -9.76 21.75 -21.36
CA MET A 218 -9.18 20.96 -20.27
C MET A 218 -7.68 21.24 -20.05
N ASP A 219 -6.99 21.79 -21.06
CA ASP A 219 -5.54 22.06 -21.07
C ASP A 219 -5.31 23.53 -21.51
N PRO A 220 -5.50 24.50 -20.59
CA PRO A 220 -5.45 25.93 -20.89
C PRO A 220 -4.02 26.47 -21.07
N ASP A 221 -3.04 25.82 -20.47
CA ASP A 221 -1.60 26.09 -20.59
C ASP A 221 -0.98 25.42 -21.82
N GLY A 222 -1.65 24.43 -22.40
CA GLY A 222 -1.26 23.85 -23.68
C GLY A 222 -0.06 22.93 -23.57
N ASP A 223 0.21 22.36 -22.40
CA ASP A 223 1.29 21.39 -22.18
C ASP A 223 0.89 19.97 -22.62
N GLY A 224 -0.38 19.78 -22.98
CA GLY A 224 -0.95 18.51 -23.40
C GLY A 224 -1.30 17.56 -22.24
N PHE A 225 -1.30 18.07 -21.01
CA PHE A 225 -1.72 17.37 -19.81
C PHE A 225 -2.98 18.06 -19.27
N ALA A 226 -4.11 17.38 -19.40
CA ALA A 226 -5.40 17.90 -19.00
C ALA A 226 -5.51 17.99 -17.48
N CYS A 227 -6.16 19.07 -17.03
CA CYS A 227 -6.43 19.28 -15.62
C CYS A 227 -5.14 19.30 -14.80
N THR A 228 -5.06 18.47 -13.76
CA THR A 228 -3.88 18.35 -12.89
C THR A 228 -3.16 17.03 -13.12
N TRP A 229 -3.26 16.46 -14.33
CA TRP A 229 -2.64 15.18 -14.64
C TRP A 229 -1.12 15.30 -14.74
N ASP A 230 -0.40 14.31 -14.22
CA ASP A 230 1.07 14.30 -14.17
C ASP A 230 1.61 13.01 -14.81
N PRO A 231 2.39 13.10 -15.90
CA PRO A 231 2.98 11.93 -16.56
C PRO A 231 4.19 11.36 -15.80
N ARG A 232 4.80 12.11 -14.88
CA ARG A 232 6.08 11.74 -14.25
C ARG A 232 6.04 10.40 -13.51
N PRO A 233 4.99 10.02 -12.77
CA PRO A 233 4.93 8.72 -12.12
C PRO A 233 5.02 7.55 -13.12
N PHE A 234 4.38 7.67 -14.30
CA PHE A 234 4.45 6.65 -15.34
C PHE A 234 5.83 6.55 -15.97
N ARG A 235 6.50 7.70 -16.17
CA ARG A 235 7.88 7.73 -16.69
C ARG A 235 8.88 7.15 -15.67
N ALA A 236 8.72 7.50 -14.39
CA ALA A 236 9.54 6.95 -13.32
C ALA A 236 9.39 5.43 -13.18
N ALA A 237 8.17 4.92 -13.32
CA ALA A 237 7.93 3.47 -13.30
C ALA A 237 8.63 2.74 -14.45
N ARG A 238 8.68 3.33 -15.65
CA ARG A 238 9.48 2.79 -16.78
C ARG A 238 10.97 2.77 -16.44
N ASP A 239 11.49 3.86 -15.89
CA ASP A 239 12.92 4.01 -15.61
C ASP A 239 13.39 3.13 -14.44
N ALA A 240 12.48 2.79 -13.52
CA ALA A 240 12.73 1.86 -12.42
C ALA A 240 12.65 0.38 -12.83
N ALA A 241 12.06 0.06 -13.99
CA ALA A 241 11.98 -1.30 -14.48
C ALA A 241 13.34 -1.74 -15.05
N PRO A 242 13.86 -2.94 -14.69
CA PRO A 242 15.06 -3.48 -15.33
C PRO A 242 14.82 -3.65 -16.83
N ALA A 243 15.80 -3.26 -17.65
CA ALA A 243 15.69 -3.29 -19.11
C ALA A 243 15.54 -4.71 -19.66
N ASP A 244 16.21 -5.68 -19.01
CA ASP A 244 16.15 -7.11 -19.31
C ASP A 244 16.22 -7.85 -17.97
N VAL A 245 15.25 -8.73 -17.71
CA VAL A 245 15.36 -9.72 -16.62
C VAL A 245 15.99 -10.97 -17.24
N ASP A 246 17.30 -10.91 -17.50
CA ASP A 246 18.06 -12.02 -18.11
C ASP A 246 18.29 -13.17 -17.12
N THR A 247 18.17 -12.90 -15.82
CA THR A 247 18.39 -13.87 -14.75
C THR A 247 17.16 -13.92 -13.86
N TYR A 248 16.37 -14.97 -14.02
CA TYR A 248 15.48 -15.44 -12.98
C TYR A 248 16.30 -16.36 -12.08
N GLU A 249 16.73 -15.85 -10.93
CA GLU A 249 17.23 -16.74 -9.88
C GLU A 249 16.00 -17.47 -9.33
N ASP A 250 15.91 -18.76 -9.64
CA ASP A 250 15.07 -19.68 -8.87
C ASP A 250 15.62 -19.69 -7.45
N VAL A 251 15.01 -18.88 -6.57
CA VAL A 251 15.27 -18.96 -5.14
C VAL A 251 14.60 -20.25 -4.66
N GLU A 252 15.29 -21.38 -4.82
CA GLU A 252 15.02 -22.56 -4.03
C GLU A 252 15.21 -22.12 -2.57
N THR A 253 14.11 -21.89 -1.87
CA THR A 253 14.14 -21.83 -0.40
C THR A 253 14.80 -23.12 0.05
N PRO A 254 16.01 -23.07 0.65
CA PRO A 254 16.65 -24.27 1.11
C PRO A 254 15.72 -24.84 2.17
N GLY A 255 15.12 -26.01 1.89
CA GLY A 255 14.64 -26.84 2.96
C GLY A 255 15.85 -27.12 3.84
N GLU A 256 15.90 -26.51 5.02
CA GLU A 256 16.86 -26.88 6.05
C GLU A 256 16.72 -28.39 6.27
N SER A 257 17.73 -29.12 5.81
CA SER A 257 17.92 -30.56 5.99
C SER A 257 18.34 -30.89 7.42
#